data_AF-A0A1V4TM83-F1
#
_entry.id   AF-A0A1V4TM83-F1
#
_cell.length_a   1.000
_cell.length_b   1.000
_cell.length_c   1.000
_cell.angle_alpha   90.00
_cell.angle_beta   90.00
_cell.angle_gamma   90.00
#
_symmetry.space_group_name_H-M   'P 1'
#
loop_
_entity.id
_entity.type
_entity.pdbx_description
1 polymer ?
#
loop_
_entity_poly.entity_id
_entity_poly.type
_entity_poly.pdbx_seq_one_letter_code
_entity_poly.pdbx_strand_id
1 'polypeptide(L)'
;MYQETNNQIIIRPHRLSWREKIFFLLSGIVVSIPITLFLSALGQSFYDFLPVIYTEVITIVLLAPFIEEFAKAYPLFYRYSLSERSLFILALLVGLGFGITEFFIYVFIYEVSFLIRLPGLFFHAASTSLVAFGIIRNQPIRYYFLAVFMHLAANLMAIFDQMIPVMVVTFFTYFLSWIFYMKTTERYLEPE
;
A
#
# COMPACT_ATOMS: atom_id res chain seq x y z
N MET A 1 15.65 -0.66 30.55
CA MET A 1 15.77 -0.64 32.02
C MET A 1 14.60 -1.44 32.56
N TYR A 2 14.83 -2.69 32.95
CA TYR A 2 13.81 -3.59 33.47
C TYR A 2 13.56 -3.23 34.95
N GLN A 3 12.30 -3.03 35.32
CA GLN A 3 11.87 -2.96 36.72
C GLN A 3 11.19 -4.29 37.04
N GLU A 4 11.85 -5.13 37.82
CA GLU A 4 11.26 -6.32 38.42
C GLU A 4 10.37 -5.90 39.59
N THR A 5 9.06 -5.96 39.37
CA THR A 5 8.08 -5.93 40.46
C THR A 5 7.05 -7.02 40.13
N ASN A 6 7.05 -8.10 40.92
CA ASN A 6 6.35 -9.37 40.70
C ASN A 6 6.83 -10.18 39.49
N ASN A 7 6.74 -11.51 39.58
CA ASN A 7 7.18 -12.54 38.61
C ASN A 7 6.53 -12.48 37.20
N GLN A 8 6.11 -11.30 36.74
CA GLN A 8 5.57 -11.05 35.41
C GLN A 8 6.60 -10.26 34.59
N ILE A 9 7.10 -10.87 33.52
CA ILE A 9 7.92 -10.17 32.52
C ILE A 9 6.98 -9.23 31.74
N ILE A 10 7.01 -7.94 32.04
CA ILE A 10 6.24 -6.94 31.29
C ILE A 10 7.05 -6.50 30.06
N ILE A 11 6.73 -7.05 28.89
CA ILE A 11 7.34 -6.62 27.63
C ILE A 11 6.58 -5.38 27.13
N ARG A 12 7.23 -4.21 27.08
CA ARG A 12 6.60 -2.97 26.62
C ARG A 12 6.57 -2.88 25.08
N PRO A 13 5.42 -2.56 24.46
CA PRO A 13 5.29 -2.48 23.00
C PRO A 13 6.37 -1.59 22.40
N HIS A 14 7.03 -2.10 21.34
CA HIS A 14 8.03 -1.33 20.62
C HIS A 14 7.41 -0.05 20.07
N ARG A 15 7.97 1.10 20.43
CA ARG A 15 7.55 2.40 19.90
C ARG A 15 8.37 2.71 18.67
N LEU A 16 7.69 3.07 17.58
CA LEU A 16 8.33 3.45 16.34
C LEU A 16 9.29 4.63 16.54
N SER A 17 10.57 4.38 16.29
CA SER A 17 11.56 5.43 16.16
C SER A 17 11.39 6.20 14.85
N TRP A 18 11.90 7.43 14.78
CA TRP A 18 11.88 8.21 13.54
C TRP A 18 12.69 7.52 12.42
N ARG A 19 13.75 6.80 12.78
CA ARG A 19 14.60 6.05 11.83
C ARG A 19 13.80 4.95 11.13
N GLU A 20 12.99 4.22 11.87
CA GLU A 20 12.12 3.18 11.30
C GLU A 20 11.08 3.80 10.38
N LYS A 21 10.44 4.91 10.78
CA LYS A 21 9.47 5.60 9.93
C LYS A 21 10.09 6.00 8.58
N ILE A 22 11.29 6.59 8.61
CA ILE A 22 12.01 6.96 7.39
C ILE A 22 12.39 5.72 6.58
N PHE A 23 12.89 4.66 7.24
CA PHE A 23 13.24 3.43 6.55
C PHE A 23 12.05 2.85 5.78
N PHE A 24 10.86 2.76 6.40
CA PHE A 24 9.68 2.21 5.73
C PHE A 24 9.17 3.14 4.61
N LEU A 25 9.23 4.46 4.79
CA LEU A 25 8.95 5.41 3.71
C LEU A 25 9.90 5.21 2.52
N LEU A 26 11.20 5.14 2.76
CA LEU A 26 12.21 4.92 1.73
C LEU A 26 12.06 3.54 1.06
N SER A 27 11.67 2.52 1.82
CA SER A 27 11.45 1.19 1.25
C SER A 27 10.33 1.20 0.21
N GLY A 28 9.27 1.97 0.42
CA GLY A 28 8.21 2.16 -0.57
C GLY A 28 8.73 2.84 -1.84
N ILE A 29 9.54 3.87 -1.70
CA ILE A 29 10.18 4.58 -2.83
C ILE A 29 11.04 3.61 -3.65
N VAL A 30 11.92 2.87 -2.97
CA VAL A 30 12.87 1.95 -3.60
C VAL A 30 12.17 0.79 -4.29
N VAL A 31 11.12 0.24 -3.69
CA VAL A 31 10.37 -0.89 -4.27
C VAL A 31 9.51 -0.44 -5.45
N SER A 32 9.00 0.79 -5.47
CA SER A 32 8.16 1.29 -6.57
C SER A 32 8.90 1.30 -7.91
N ILE A 33 10.17 1.76 -7.94
CA ILE A 33 10.95 1.89 -9.18
C ILE A 33 11.06 0.58 -9.99
N PRO A 34 11.60 -0.53 -9.44
CA PRO A 34 11.74 -1.77 -10.19
C PRO A 34 10.37 -2.38 -10.56
N ILE A 35 9.33 -2.17 -9.76
CA ILE A 35 7.98 -2.66 -10.06
C ILE A 35 7.37 -1.91 -11.25
N THR A 36 7.46 -0.58 -11.27
CA THR A 36 7.01 0.23 -12.40
C THR A 36 7.76 -0.12 -13.69
N LEU A 37 9.09 -0.30 -13.60
CA LEU A 37 9.90 -0.71 -14.77
C LEU A 37 9.52 -2.12 -15.25
N PHE A 38 9.32 -3.07 -14.33
CA PHE A 38 8.89 -4.43 -14.66
C PHE A 38 7.53 -4.44 -15.36
N LEU A 39 6.54 -3.74 -14.83
CA LEU A 39 5.20 -3.66 -15.41
C LEU A 39 5.21 -2.99 -16.78
N SER A 40 6.02 -1.94 -16.96
CA SER A 40 6.20 -1.27 -18.25
C SER A 40 6.82 -2.21 -19.29
N ALA A 41 7.90 -2.91 -18.95
CA ALA A 41 8.54 -3.89 -19.84
C ALA A 41 7.61 -5.05 -20.19
N LEU A 42 6.80 -5.51 -19.22
CA LEU A 42 5.80 -6.54 -19.43
C LEU A 42 4.65 -6.06 -20.34
N GLY A 43 4.22 -4.80 -20.22
CA GLY A 43 3.26 -4.20 -21.15
C GLY A 43 3.80 -4.12 -22.56
N GLN A 44 5.09 -3.76 -22.71
CA GLN A 44 5.76 -3.72 -24.01
C GLN A 44 5.76 -5.06 -24.73
N SER A 45 5.98 -6.17 -24.02
CA SER A 45 5.95 -7.50 -24.66
C SER A 45 4.57 -7.93 -25.15
N PHE A 46 3.48 -7.34 -24.62
CA PHE A 46 2.12 -7.62 -25.06
C PHE A 46 1.68 -6.77 -26.27
N TYR A 47 2.24 -5.57 -26.46
CA TYR A 47 1.86 -4.67 -27.57
C TYR A 47 2.12 -5.27 -28.96
N ASP A 48 3.06 -6.22 -29.08
CA ASP A 48 3.39 -6.86 -30.35
C ASP A 48 2.25 -7.76 -30.89
N PHE A 49 1.30 -8.18 -30.04
CA PHE A 49 0.25 -9.12 -30.45
C PHE A 49 -1.15 -8.86 -29.87
N LEU A 50 -1.31 -7.91 -28.94
CA LEU A 50 -2.60 -7.51 -28.39
C LEU A 50 -2.93 -6.05 -28.71
N PRO A 51 -4.21 -5.74 -29.01
CA PRO A 51 -4.70 -4.37 -29.03
C PRO A 51 -4.43 -3.64 -27.71
N VAL A 52 -4.16 -2.33 -27.79
CA VAL A 52 -3.76 -1.47 -26.66
C VAL A 52 -4.66 -1.65 -25.43
N ILE A 53 -5.98 -1.62 -25.63
CA ILE A 53 -6.95 -1.76 -24.52
C ILE A 53 -6.80 -3.08 -23.76
N TYR A 54 -6.48 -4.19 -24.43
CA TYR A 54 -6.27 -5.47 -23.76
C TYR A 54 -4.95 -5.49 -23.00
N THR A 55 -3.90 -4.88 -23.56
CA THR A 55 -2.61 -4.71 -22.87
C THR A 55 -2.78 -3.89 -21.59
N GLU A 56 -3.50 -2.77 -21.65
CA GLU A 56 -3.77 -1.91 -20.49
C GLU A 56 -4.61 -2.64 -19.43
N VAL A 57 -5.68 -3.35 -19.83
CA VAL A 57 -6.48 -4.15 -18.90
C VAL A 57 -5.62 -5.22 -18.22
N ILE A 58 -4.82 -5.97 -18.98
CA ILE A 58 -3.99 -7.04 -18.39
C ILE A 58 -2.92 -6.46 -17.47
N THR A 59 -2.19 -5.43 -17.91
CA THR A 59 -1.03 -4.95 -17.17
C THR A 59 -1.36 -3.94 -16.08
N ILE A 60 -2.16 -2.93 -16.39
CA ILE A 60 -2.49 -1.82 -15.46
C ILE A 60 -3.66 -2.20 -14.57
N VAL A 61 -4.72 -2.81 -15.10
CA VAL A 61 -5.91 -3.12 -14.31
C VAL A 61 -5.75 -4.41 -13.51
N LEU A 62 -5.20 -5.46 -14.13
CA LEU A 62 -5.08 -6.77 -13.47
C LEU A 62 -3.73 -6.95 -12.77
N LEU A 63 -2.61 -6.95 -13.48
CA LEU A 63 -1.33 -7.35 -12.90
C LEU A 63 -0.76 -6.34 -11.90
N ALA A 64 -0.81 -5.04 -12.22
CA ALA A 64 -0.23 -4.00 -11.39
C ALA A 64 -0.80 -4.00 -9.96
N PRO A 65 -2.12 -3.97 -9.71
CA PRO A 65 -2.67 -4.06 -8.36
C PRO A 65 -2.15 -5.25 -7.55
N PHE A 66 -2.11 -6.45 -8.13
CA PHE A 66 -1.62 -7.64 -7.41
C PHE A 66 -0.15 -7.48 -7.01
N ILE A 67 0.69 -7.13 -7.99
CA ILE A 67 2.13 -7.04 -7.77
C ILE A 67 2.46 -5.89 -6.81
N GLU A 68 1.85 -4.73 -6.98
CA GLU A 68 2.12 -3.54 -6.18
C GLU A 68 1.62 -3.68 -4.75
N GLU A 69 0.39 -4.14 -4.52
CA GLU A 69 -0.11 -4.34 -3.16
C GLU A 69 0.74 -5.39 -2.42
N PHE A 70 1.19 -6.44 -3.12
CA PHE A 70 2.09 -7.43 -2.52
C PHE A 70 3.45 -6.83 -2.19
N ALA A 71 4.07 -6.12 -3.13
CA ALA A 71 5.40 -5.54 -2.96
C ALA A 71 5.44 -4.50 -1.82
N LYS A 72 4.39 -3.68 -1.69
CA LYS A 72 4.23 -2.72 -0.58
C LYS A 72 4.02 -3.42 0.76
N ALA A 73 3.26 -4.51 0.80
CA ALA A 73 2.98 -5.24 2.04
C ALA A 73 4.12 -6.17 2.48
N TYR A 74 4.96 -6.63 1.56
CA TYR A 74 6.05 -7.58 1.81
C TYR A 74 6.91 -7.27 3.06
N PRO A 75 7.43 -6.04 3.27
CA PRO A 75 8.27 -5.73 4.43
C PRO A 75 7.55 -5.79 5.79
N LEU A 76 6.21 -5.97 5.80
CA LEU A 76 5.37 -5.96 7.00
C LEU A 76 5.13 -7.36 7.60
N PHE A 77 5.21 -8.43 6.80
CA PHE A 77 4.82 -9.78 7.21
C PHE A 77 5.65 -10.40 8.34
N TYR A 78 6.84 -9.87 8.61
CA TYR A 78 7.79 -10.44 9.58
C TYR A 78 7.96 -9.59 10.85
N ARG A 79 6.98 -8.72 11.16
CA ARG A 79 7.08 -7.69 12.20
C ARG A 79 6.17 -7.94 13.42
N TYR A 80 6.19 -9.17 13.93
CA TYR A 80 5.38 -9.59 15.09
C TYR A 80 5.73 -8.88 16.41
N SER A 81 6.89 -8.24 16.51
CA SER A 81 7.31 -7.48 17.69
C SER A 81 6.70 -6.08 17.81
N LEU A 82 5.93 -5.64 16.80
CA LEU A 82 5.31 -4.32 16.76
C LEU A 82 3.91 -4.33 17.37
N SER A 83 3.45 -3.15 17.82
CA SER A 83 2.03 -2.97 18.12
C SER A 83 1.19 -2.93 16.85
N GLU A 84 -0.11 -3.27 16.94
CA GLU A 84 -1.04 -3.16 15.82
C GLU A 84 -0.99 -1.76 15.18
N ARG A 85 -1.04 -0.71 16.01
CA ARG A 85 -0.99 0.67 15.56
C ARG A 85 0.34 1.02 14.89
N SER A 86 1.45 0.51 15.43
CA SER A 86 2.76 0.72 14.84
C SER A 86 2.87 0.07 13.46
N LEU A 87 2.43 -1.18 13.30
CA LEU A 87 2.44 -1.85 12.00
C LEU A 87 1.59 -1.10 10.97
N PHE A 88 0.41 -0.64 11.38
CA PHE A 88 -0.48 0.15 10.52
C PHE A 88 0.16 1.47 10.05
N ILE A 89 0.82 2.20 10.95
CA ILE A 89 1.53 3.44 10.62
C ILE A 89 2.69 3.16 9.65
N LEU A 90 3.46 2.09 9.88
CA LEU A 90 4.53 1.72 8.96
C LEU A 90 3.99 1.38 7.57
N ALA A 91 2.85 0.69 7.47
CA ALA A 91 2.19 0.39 6.22
C ALA A 91 1.76 1.65 5.45
N LEU A 92 1.17 2.63 6.15
CA LEU A 92 0.87 3.94 5.57
C LEU A 92 2.13 4.59 4.99
N LEU A 93 3.27 4.49 5.68
CA LEU A 93 4.54 5.07 5.23
C LEU A 93 5.12 4.34 4.01
N VAL A 94 5.06 3.00 3.96
CA VAL A 94 5.48 2.27 2.75
C VAL A 94 4.62 2.66 1.56
N GLY A 95 3.29 2.64 1.72
CA GLY A 95 2.39 3.01 0.64
C GLY A 95 2.54 4.47 0.23
N LEU A 96 2.80 5.38 1.17
CA LEU A 96 3.10 6.78 0.87
C LEU A 96 4.39 6.92 0.06
N GLY A 97 5.44 6.19 0.43
CA GLY A 97 6.71 6.19 -0.31
C GLY A 97 6.52 5.71 -1.74
N PHE A 98 5.75 4.65 -1.92
CA PHE A 98 5.38 4.15 -3.25
C PHE A 98 4.59 5.20 -4.04
N GLY A 99 3.55 5.78 -3.43
CA GLY A 99 2.72 6.81 -4.05
C GLY A 99 3.48 8.09 -4.39
N ILE A 100 4.51 8.46 -3.62
CA ILE A 100 5.42 9.57 -3.96
C ILE A 100 6.16 9.26 -5.27
N THR A 101 6.77 8.08 -5.40
CA THR A 101 7.49 7.72 -6.63
C THR A 101 6.59 7.79 -7.85
N GLU A 102 5.40 7.18 -7.77
CA GLU A 102 4.43 7.27 -8.86
C GLU A 102 4.03 8.71 -9.15
N PHE A 103 3.69 9.47 -8.13
CA PHE A 103 3.31 10.87 -8.29
C PHE A 103 4.38 11.65 -9.06
N PHE A 104 5.66 11.45 -8.72
CA PHE A 104 6.76 12.08 -9.43
C PHE A 104 6.84 11.65 -10.90
N ILE A 105 6.72 10.35 -11.18
CA ILE A 105 6.73 9.81 -12.55
C ILE A 105 5.59 10.44 -13.36
N TYR A 106 4.35 10.37 -12.86
CA TYR A 106 3.20 10.86 -13.61
C TYR A 106 3.20 12.37 -13.82
N VAL A 107 3.58 13.16 -12.81
CA VAL A 107 3.52 14.62 -12.91
C VAL A 107 4.68 15.19 -13.71
N PHE A 108 5.91 14.70 -13.49
CA PHE A 108 7.11 15.31 -14.07
C PHE A 108 7.64 14.59 -15.30
N ILE A 109 7.27 13.33 -15.53
CA ILE A 109 7.68 12.57 -16.73
C ILE A 109 6.52 12.50 -17.73
N TYR A 110 5.30 12.21 -17.26
CA TYR A 110 4.12 12.10 -18.12
C TYR A 110 3.25 13.37 -18.17
N GLU A 111 3.71 14.47 -17.56
CA GLU A 111 3.05 15.79 -17.60
C GLU A 111 1.58 15.79 -17.16
N VAL A 112 1.19 14.83 -16.32
CA VAL A 112 -0.17 14.76 -15.77
C VAL A 112 -0.36 15.86 -14.72
N SER A 113 -1.55 16.46 -14.69
CA SER A 113 -1.89 17.50 -13.72
C SER A 113 -1.60 17.08 -12.27
N PHE A 114 -0.83 17.92 -11.57
CA PHE A 114 -0.50 17.78 -10.16
C PHE A 114 -1.75 17.50 -9.29
N LEU A 115 -2.80 18.29 -9.49
CA LEU A 115 -4.02 18.22 -8.68
C LEU A 115 -4.79 16.90 -8.90
N ILE A 116 -4.73 16.35 -10.11
CA ILE A 116 -5.40 15.10 -10.47
C ILE A 116 -4.67 13.90 -9.86
N ARG A 117 -3.33 13.95 -9.78
CA ARG A 117 -2.53 12.84 -9.22
C ARG A 117 -2.37 12.87 -7.70
N LEU A 118 -2.61 14.01 -7.05
CA LEU A 118 -2.46 14.15 -5.59
C LEU A 118 -3.30 13.13 -4.79
N PRO A 119 -4.56 12.82 -5.17
CA PRO A 119 -5.31 11.73 -4.54
C PRO A 119 -4.60 10.36 -4.72
N GLY A 120 -4.09 10.05 -5.91
CA GLY A 120 -3.39 8.77 -6.14
C GLY A 120 -2.25 8.52 -5.14
N LEU A 121 -1.49 9.56 -4.77
CA LEU A 121 -0.40 9.45 -3.78
C LEU A 121 -0.87 8.90 -2.44
N PHE A 122 -1.99 9.39 -1.90
CA PHE A 122 -2.52 8.90 -0.62
C PHE A 122 -3.32 7.60 -0.78
N PHE A 123 -3.78 7.27 -1.99
CA PHE A 123 -4.39 5.99 -2.30
C PHE A 123 -3.47 4.82 -2.00
N HIS A 124 -2.20 4.87 -2.46
CA HIS A 124 -1.25 3.79 -2.17
C HIS A 124 -0.99 3.64 -0.66
N ALA A 125 -0.95 4.75 0.09
CA ALA A 125 -0.83 4.71 1.54
C ALA A 125 -2.03 3.99 2.19
N ALA A 126 -3.24 4.39 1.82
CA ALA A 126 -4.47 3.82 2.35
C ALA A 126 -4.67 2.35 1.94
N SER A 127 -4.37 1.97 0.69
CA SER A 127 -4.49 0.57 0.24
C SER A 127 -3.54 -0.36 1.00
N THR A 128 -2.30 0.07 1.18
CA THR A 128 -1.27 -0.70 1.90
C THR A 128 -1.65 -0.92 3.36
N SER A 129 -2.29 0.08 3.99
CA SER A 129 -2.76 -0.03 5.37
C SER A 129 -3.90 -1.03 5.55
N LEU A 130 -4.75 -1.25 4.52
CA LEU A 130 -5.76 -2.31 4.52
C LEU A 130 -5.08 -3.68 4.65
N VAL A 131 -4.04 -3.95 3.86
CA VAL A 131 -3.30 -5.22 3.91
C VAL A 131 -2.66 -5.41 5.28
N ALA A 132 -2.06 -4.36 5.83
CA ALA A 132 -1.49 -4.39 7.18
C ALA A 132 -2.55 -4.66 8.26
N PHE A 133 -3.76 -4.13 8.12
CA PHE A 133 -4.86 -4.47 9.00
C PHE A 133 -5.25 -5.95 8.91
N GLY A 134 -5.16 -6.55 7.71
CA GLY A 134 -5.28 -8.00 7.55
C GLY A 134 -4.20 -8.78 8.29
N ILE A 135 -2.94 -8.35 8.19
CA ILE A 135 -1.82 -8.96 8.94
C ILE A 135 -2.10 -8.86 10.45
N ILE A 136 -2.54 -7.69 10.93
CA ILE A 136 -2.91 -7.44 12.33
C ILE A 136 -4.00 -8.39 12.82
N ARG A 137 -4.95 -8.76 11.94
CA ARG A 137 -6.11 -9.61 12.27
C ARG A 137 -5.93 -11.06 11.87
N ASN A 138 -4.71 -11.51 11.57
CA ASN A 138 -4.41 -12.86 11.08
C ASN A 138 -5.27 -13.27 9.86
N GLN A 139 -5.67 -12.29 9.04
CA GLN A 139 -6.44 -12.46 7.81
C GLN A 139 -5.77 -11.75 6.62
N PRO A 140 -4.44 -11.90 6.41
CA PRO A 140 -3.72 -11.12 5.40
C PRO A 140 -4.29 -11.30 3.99
N ILE A 141 -4.64 -12.53 3.60
CA ILE A 141 -5.18 -12.84 2.28
C ILE A 141 -6.47 -12.06 1.99
N ARG A 142 -7.39 -12.02 2.96
CA ARG A 142 -8.69 -11.34 2.79
C ARG A 142 -8.51 -9.85 2.52
N TYR A 143 -7.65 -9.19 3.29
CA TYR A 143 -7.45 -7.75 3.15
C TYR A 143 -6.47 -7.38 2.03
N TYR A 144 -5.57 -8.29 1.67
CA TYR A 144 -4.82 -8.19 0.42
C TYR A 144 -5.76 -8.13 -0.78
N PHE A 145 -6.70 -9.08 -0.89
CA PHE A 145 -7.69 -9.05 -1.98
C PHE A 145 -8.60 -7.84 -1.93
N LEU A 146 -8.92 -7.32 -0.73
CA LEU A 146 -9.65 -6.06 -0.60
C LEU A 146 -8.85 -4.87 -1.17
N ALA A 147 -7.56 -4.75 -0.83
CA ALA A 147 -6.70 -3.71 -1.35
C ALA A 147 -6.52 -3.81 -2.88
N VAL A 148 -6.27 -5.02 -3.38
CA VAL A 148 -6.18 -5.32 -4.82
C VAL A 148 -7.48 -4.97 -5.53
N PHE A 149 -8.65 -5.31 -4.95
CA PHE A 149 -9.94 -4.97 -5.53
C PHE A 149 -10.14 -3.45 -5.63
N MET A 150 -9.82 -2.70 -4.58
CA MET A 150 -9.93 -1.23 -4.61
C MET A 150 -9.01 -0.64 -5.68
N HIS A 151 -7.78 -1.15 -5.79
CA HIS A 151 -6.80 -0.65 -6.75
C HIS A 151 -7.18 -1.02 -8.19
N LEU A 152 -7.59 -2.27 -8.43
CA LEU A 152 -8.15 -2.71 -9.72
C LEU A 152 -9.33 -1.84 -10.13
N ALA A 153 -10.27 -1.58 -9.22
CA ALA A 153 -11.43 -0.73 -9.50
C ALA A 153 -11.01 0.70 -9.86
N ALA A 154 -10.04 1.29 -9.15
CA ALA A 154 -9.51 2.61 -9.49
C ALA A 154 -8.85 2.61 -10.87
N ASN A 155 -8.01 1.61 -11.17
CA ASN A 155 -7.31 1.51 -12.45
C ASN A 155 -8.27 1.26 -13.62
N LEU A 156 -9.27 0.40 -13.43
CA LEU A 156 -10.31 0.14 -14.43
C LEU A 156 -11.06 1.43 -14.79
N MET A 157 -11.45 2.21 -13.80
CA MET A 157 -12.13 3.49 -14.05
C MET A 157 -11.19 4.51 -14.70
N ALA A 158 -9.90 4.48 -14.36
CA ALA A 158 -8.90 5.38 -14.92
C ALA A 158 -8.63 5.11 -16.41
N ILE A 159 -8.55 3.84 -16.86
CA ILE A 159 -8.32 3.53 -18.28
C ILE A 159 -9.50 3.93 -19.19
N PHE A 160 -10.68 4.19 -18.62
CA PHE A 160 -11.84 4.74 -19.32
C PHE A 160 -12.01 6.25 -19.09
N ASP A 161 -10.98 6.93 -18.58
CA ASP A 161 -10.97 8.37 -18.29
C ASP A 161 -12.08 8.84 -17.31
N GLN A 162 -12.55 7.94 -16.43
CA GLN A 162 -13.64 8.23 -15.51
C GLN A 162 -13.15 8.80 -14.18
N MET A 163 -12.85 10.10 -14.15
CA MET A 163 -12.32 10.77 -12.95
C MET A 163 -13.22 10.64 -11.71
N ILE A 164 -14.55 10.84 -11.84
CA ILE A 164 -15.46 10.82 -10.69
C ILE A 164 -15.46 9.42 -10.02
N PRO A 165 -15.66 8.31 -10.75
CA PRO A 165 -15.53 6.96 -10.19
C PRO A 165 -14.17 6.67 -9.54
N VAL A 166 -13.06 7.09 -10.14
CA VAL A 166 -11.71 6.96 -9.52
C VAL A 166 -11.66 7.65 -8.17
N MET A 167 -12.19 8.88 -8.07
CA MET A 167 -12.23 9.63 -6.83
C MET A 167 -13.13 8.98 -5.78
N VAL A 168 -14.26 8.40 -6.17
CA VAL A 168 -15.14 7.65 -5.26
C VAL A 168 -14.42 6.45 -4.65
N VAL A 169 -13.78 5.62 -5.48
CA VAL A 169 -13.00 4.46 -4.99
C VAL A 169 -11.86 4.90 -4.08
N THR A 170 -11.19 5.99 -4.45
CA THR A 170 -10.08 6.55 -3.68
C THR A 170 -10.51 7.01 -2.30
N PHE A 171 -11.54 7.84 -2.21
CA PHE A 171 -12.05 8.33 -0.93
C PHE A 171 -12.68 7.23 -0.08
N PHE A 172 -13.32 6.25 -0.71
CA PHE A 172 -13.82 5.08 0.01
C PHE A 172 -12.67 4.27 0.63
N THR A 173 -11.55 4.12 -0.07
CA THR A 173 -10.34 3.47 0.44
C THR A 173 -9.75 4.25 1.63
N TYR A 174 -9.76 5.58 1.59
CA TYR A 174 -9.34 6.40 2.74
C TYR A 174 -10.25 6.18 3.94
N PHE A 175 -11.56 6.17 3.70
CA PHE A 175 -12.54 5.96 4.75
C PHE A 175 -12.37 4.59 5.42
N LEU A 176 -12.13 3.53 4.64
CA LEU A 176 -11.82 2.20 5.18
C LEU A 176 -10.51 2.19 5.97
N SER A 177 -9.43 2.76 5.43
CA SER A 177 -8.15 2.90 6.14
C SER A 177 -8.33 3.64 7.47
N TRP A 178 -9.10 4.73 7.48
CA TRP A 178 -9.42 5.48 8.69
C TRP A 178 -10.17 4.63 9.72
N ILE A 179 -11.23 3.91 9.32
CA ILE A 179 -11.97 3.02 10.22
C ILE A 179 -11.04 1.94 10.80
N PHE A 180 -10.18 1.36 9.98
CA PHE A 180 -9.28 0.30 10.41
C PHE A 180 -8.20 0.82 11.35
N TYR A 181 -7.65 2.01 11.08
CA TYR A 181 -6.75 2.71 11.99
C TYR A 181 -7.39 2.89 13.37
N MET A 182 -8.64 3.36 13.42
CA MET A 182 -9.38 3.57 14.67
C MET A 182 -9.62 2.26 15.45
N LYS A 183 -9.57 1.11 14.77
CA LYS A 183 -9.67 -0.22 15.38
C LYS A 183 -8.31 -0.79 15.83
N THR A 184 -7.19 -0.13 15.53
CA THR A 184 -5.86 -0.57 15.99
C THR A 184 -5.56 -0.12 17.41
N THR A 185 -4.85 -0.96 18.14
CA THR A 185 -4.45 -0.74 19.54
C THR A 185 -2.92 -0.77 19.70
N GLU A 186 -2.44 -0.52 20.92
CA GLU A 186 -1.02 -0.66 21.26
C GLU A 186 -0.63 -2.10 21.66
N ARG A 187 -1.49 -3.09 21.41
CA ARG A 187 -1.22 -4.51 21.68
C ARG A 187 -0.27 -5.09 20.64
N TYR A 188 0.50 -6.12 21.03
CA TYR A 188 1.35 -6.88 20.11
C TYR A 188 0.53 -7.72 19.14
N LEU A 189 1.20 -8.10 18.06
CA LEU A 189 0.75 -9.17 17.20
C LEU A 189 1.05 -10.50 17.88
N GLU A 190 0.02 -11.23 18.23
CA GLU A 190 0.16 -12.60 18.73
C GLU A 190 0.13 -13.55 17.53
N PRO A 191 1.20 -14.36 17.30
CA PRO A 191 1.13 -15.44 16.34
C PRO A 191 0.11 -16.47 16.85
N GLU A 192 -0.91 -16.76 16.04
CA GLU A 192 -1.82 -17.91 16.23
C GLU A 192 -1.15 -19.23 15.86
#